data_AF-A0AAU2B8S7-F1
#
_entry.id   AF-A0AAU2B8S7-F1
#
_cell.length_a   1.000
_cell.length_b   1.000
_cell.length_c   1.000
_cell.angle_alpha   90.00
_cell.angle_beta   90.00
_cell.angle_gamma   90.00
#
_symmetry.space_group_name_H-M   'P 1'
#
loop_
_entity.id
_entity.type
_entity.pdbx_description
1 polymer ?
#
loop_
_entity_poly.entity_id
_entity_poly.type
_entity_poly.pdbx_seq_one_letter_code
_entity_poly.pdbx_strand_id
1 'polypeptide(L)'
;MSGDTPPVGERWRALRAATGPVDPSELEALWADLQVVDASSILGPWRGFVLLTGHPIEKVLASGRWHGKRFDALDDAKPLICRAEDGSLYSDTKAGKGEASLWNVEFRGEVTATMVYDGMAVLDHFKRVDDNTLMGVMNGKPGLVLAEGRPFYFGLERE
;
A
#
# COMPACT_ATOMS: atom_id res chain seq x y z
N MET A 1 -30.96 14.94 2.17
CA MET A 1 -30.22 15.09 3.43
C MET A 1 -28.75 14.91 3.08
N SER A 2 -28.03 15.99 2.79
CA SER A 2 -26.59 15.95 2.59
C SER A 2 -25.95 15.78 3.97
N GLY A 3 -25.70 14.54 4.38
CA GLY A 3 -24.78 14.31 5.49
C GLY A 3 -23.40 14.72 5.00
N ASP A 4 -22.77 15.68 5.66
CA ASP A 4 -21.38 16.03 5.37
C ASP A 4 -20.52 14.78 5.47
N THR A 5 -19.79 14.46 4.41
CA THR A 5 -18.80 13.38 4.44
C THR A 5 -17.74 13.76 5.48
N PRO A 6 -17.43 12.90 6.48
CA PRO A 6 -16.46 13.27 7.49
C PRO A 6 -15.07 13.53 6.88
N PRO A 7 -14.23 14.38 7.49
CA PRO A 7 -12.88 14.65 6.97
C PRO A 7 -12.07 13.35 6.83
N VAL A 8 -11.15 13.34 5.86
CA VAL A 8 -10.23 12.21 5.56
C VAL A 8 -9.59 11.64 6.83
N GLY A 9 -9.05 12.50 7.71
CA GLY A 9 -8.39 12.07 8.93
C GLY A 9 -9.31 11.41 9.97
N GLU A 10 -10.61 11.69 9.95
CA GLU A 10 -11.59 11.00 10.80
C GLU A 10 -11.93 9.63 10.21
N ARG A 11 -12.23 9.58 8.92
CA ARG A 11 -12.51 8.32 8.19
C ARG A 11 -11.34 7.36 8.29
N TRP A 12 -10.12 7.84 8.08
CA TRP A 12 -8.90 7.04 8.22
C TRP A 12 -8.74 6.44 9.62
N ARG A 13 -8.95 7.24 10.68
CA ARG A 13 -8.88 6.76 12.06
C ARG A 13 -9.94 5.69 12.35
N ALA A 14 -11.16 5.87 11.84
CA ALA A 14 -12.22 4.87 11.98
C ALA A 14 -11.85 3.54 11.31
N LEU A 15 -11.33 3.60 10.07
CA LEU A 15 -10.86 2.43 9.32
C LEU A 15 -9.68 1.73 10.00
N ARG A 16 -8.75 2.50 10.59
CA ARG A 16 -7.60 1.97 11.36
C ARG A 16 -8.02 1.32 12.68
N ALA A 17 -9.09 1.80 13.31
CA ALA A 17 -9.59 1.28 14.57
C ALA A 17 -10.56 0.10 14.40
N ALA A 18 -10.94 -0.24 13.17
CA ALA A 18 -11.85 -1.34 12.89
C ALA A 18 -11.27 -2.68 13.39
N THR A 19 -12.05 -3.40 14.21
CA THR A 19 -11.66 -4.70 14.76
C THR A 19 -12.10 -5.88 13.88
N GLY A 20 -12.80 -5.60 12.77
CA GLY A 20 -13.32 -6.59 11.83
C GLY A 20 -13.05 -6.18 10.38
N PRO A 21 -13.57 -6.95 9.40
CA PRO A 21 -13.40 -6.62 8.00
C PRO A 21 -13.97 -5.25 7.67
N VAL A 22 -13.13 -4.41 7.09
CA VAL A 22 -13.46 -3.12 6.50
C VAL A 22 -14.12 -3.35 5.15
N ASP A 23 -15.17 -2.57 4.85
CA ASP A 23 -15.79 -2.59 3.53
C ASP A 23 -14.83 -1.98 2.48
N PRO A 24 -14.46 -2.72 1.42
CA PRO A 24 -13.60 -2.20 0.36
C PRO A 24 -14.12 -0.92 -0.32
N SER A 25 -15.44 -0.69 -0.32
CA SER A 25 -16.04 0.53 -0.87
C SER A 25 -15.74 1.78 -0.02
N GLU A 26 -15.56 1.64 1.30
CA GLU A 26 -15.13 2.74 2.15
C GLU A 26 -13.67 3.12 1.89
N LEU A 27 -12.83 2.12 1.60
CA LEU A 27 -11.43 2.32 1.21
C LEU A 27 -11.30 2.98 -0.16
N GLU A 28 -12.11 2.56 -1.12
CA GLU A 28 -12.23 3.19 -2.44
C GLU A 28 -12.67 4.65 -2.33
N ALA A 29 -13.72 4.91 -1.54
CA ALA A 29 -14.21 6.26 -1.29
C ALA A 29 -13.17 7.12 -0.56
N LEU A 30 -12.37 6.55 0.35
CA LEU A 30 -11.30 7.30 1.00
C LEU A 30 -10.20 7.64 -0.01
N TRP A 31 -9.74 6.65 -0.77
CA TRP A 31 -8.72 6.79 -1.81
C TRP A 31 -9.02 7.91 -2.80
N ALA A 32 -10.29 8.03 -3.24
CA ALA A 32 -10.73 9.07 -4.15
C ALA A 32 -10.50 10.49 -3.60
N ASP A 33 -10.60 10.67 -2.28
CA ASP A 33 -10.45 11.96 -1.61
C ASP A 33 -9.03 12.25 -1.13
N LEU A 34 -8.11 11.27 -1.22
CA LEU A 34 -6.72 11.47 -0.83
C LEU A 34 -5.95 12.27 -1.88
N GLN A 35 -4.94 13.01 -1.41
CA GLN A 35 -4.04 13.76 -2.29
C GLN A 35 -2.99 12.83 -2.93
N VAL A 36 -2.72 13.03 -4.21
CA VAL A 36 -1.59 12.42 -4.89
C VAL A 36 -0.27 12.83 -4.26
N VAL A 37 0.75 12.00 -4.44
CA VAL A 37 2.08 12.22 -3.90
C VAL A 37 3.12 11.94 -4.98
N ASP A 38 4.21 12.70 -5.00
CA ASP A 38 5.30 12.49 -5.96
C ASP A 38 6.24 11.36 -5.49
N ALA A 39 6.71 10.54 -6.42
CA ALA A 39 7.63 9.44 -6.15
C ALA A 39 8.87 9.84 -5.35
N SER A 40 9.48 10.99 -5.65
CA SER A 40 10.68 11.46 -4.95
C SER A 40 10.40 11.89 -3.51
N SER A 41 9.14 12.21 -3.18
CA SER A 41 8.74 12.68 -1.85
C SER A 41 8.47 11.56 -0.85
N ILE A 42 8.41 10.31 -1.31
CA ILE A 42 8.13 9.14 -0.47
C ILE A 42 9.37 8.30 -0.15
N LEU A 43 10.57 8.80 -0.47
CA LEU A 43 11.80 8.10 -0.14
C LEU A 43 11.97 7.88 1.38
N GLY A 44 12.67 6.80 1.72
CA GLY A 44 12.94 6.36 3.08
C GLY A 44 12.28 5.02 3.46
N PRO A 45 12.46 4.60 4.72
CA PRO A 45 11.82 3.43 5.29
C PRO A 45 10.36 3.70 5.66
N TRP A 46 9.53 2.67 5.52
CA TRP A 46 8.11 2.71 5.85
C TRP A 46 7.67 1.41 6.49
N ARG A 47 7.02 1.52 7.66
CA ARG A 47 6.36 0.40 8.31
C ARG A 47 5.02 0.12 7.65
N GLY A 48 4.84 -1.11 7.19
CA GLY A 48 3.61 -1.58 6.57
C GLY A 48 2.56 -2.02 7.58
N PHE A 49 1.30 -1.86 7.21
CA PHE A 49 0.17 -2.52 7.86
C PHE A 49 -0.94 -2.80 6.84
N VAL A 50 -1.77 -3.79 7.15
CA VAL A 50 -2.87 -4.23 6.30
C VAL A 50 -4.19 -3.62 6.77
N LEU A 51 -5.04 -3.23 5.83
CA LEU A 51 -6.43 -2.86 6.09
C LEU A 51 -7.26 -4.12 5.85
N LEU A 52 -7.79 -4.70 6.92
CA LEU A 52 -8.39 -6.04 6.89
C LEU A 52 -9.69 -5.99 6.10
N THR A 53 -9.70 -6.49 4.87
CA THR A 53 -10.90 -6.64 4.03
C THR A 53 -11.25 -8.11 3.79
N GLY A 54 -10.41 -9.03 4.27
CA GLY A 54 -10.48 -10.46 3.99
C GLY A 54 -9.71 -10.88 2.73
N HIS A 55 -8.90 -9.98 2.18
CA HIS A 55 -8.12 -10.23 0.96
C HIS A 55 -7.04 -11.30 1.22
N PRO A 56 -6.85 -12.31 0.33
CA PRO A 56 -5.87 -13.39 0.56
C PRO A 56 -4.43 -12.92 0.78
N ILE A 57 -4.05 -11.79 0.18
CA ILE A 57 -2.71 -11.17 0.37
C ILE A 57 -2.42 -10.86 1.84
N GLU A 58 -3.43 -10.56 2.66
CA GLU A 58 -3.26 -10.33 4.10
C GLU A 58 -2.55 -11.51 4.77
N LYS A 59 -2.98 -12.75 4.44
CA LYS A 59 -2.39 -13.98 4.97
C LYS A 59 -0.99 -14.22 4.44
N VAL A 60 -0.73 -13.84 3.18
CA VAL A 60 0.60 -13.95 2.56
C VAL A 60 1.59 -13.03 3.27
N LEU A 61 1.23 -11.76 3.45
CA LEU A 61 2.07 -10.77 4.13
C LEU A 61 2.30 -11.12 5.60
N ALA A 62 1.27 -11.59 6.31
CA ALA A 62 1.39 -12.05 7.69
C ALA A 62 2.33 -13.26 7.81
N SER A 63 2.19 -14.26 6.93
CA SER A 63 3.04 -15.45 6.93
C SER A 63 4.50 -15.11 6.58
N GLY A 64 4.71 -14.16 5.69
CA GLY A 64 6.04 -13.62 5.36
C GLY A 64 6.64 -12.72 6.43
N ARG A 65 5.92 -12.43 7.53
CA ARG A 65 6.31 -11.47 8.57
C ARG A 65 6.72 -10.13 7.96
N TRP A 66 5.89 -9.66 7.02
CA TRP A 66 6.09 -8.40 6.34
C TRP A 66 6.16 -7.25 7.34
N HIS A 67 7.25 -6.50 7.28
CA HIS A 67 7.50 -5.35 8.13
C HIS A 67 7.15 -4.05 7.41
N GLY A 68 7.39 -3.97 6.09
CA GLY A 68 7.07 -2.79 5.32
C GLY A 68 7.83 -2.68 4.00
N LYS A 69 8.13 -1.44 3.61
CA LYS A 69 8.81 -1.10 2.36
C LYS A 69 9.96 -0.16 2.63
N ARG A 70 10.91 -0.12 1.71
CA ARG A 70 12.00 0.87 1.76
C ARG A 70 12.28 1.41 0.38
N PHE A 71 12.28 2.73 0.24
CA PHE A 71 12.50 3.42 -1.02
C PHE A 71 13.80 4.22 -0.92
N ASP A 72 14.91 3.62 -1.32
CA ASP A 72 16.23 4.27 -1.17
C ASP A 72 16.50 5.27 -2.31
N ALA A 73 16.04 4.96 -3.53
CA ALA A 73 16.04 5.85 -4.67
C ALA A 73 14.86 5.54 -5.60
N LEU A 74 14.66 6.37 -6.64
CA LEU A 74 13.61 6.14 -7.63
C LEU A 74 13.80 4.82 -8.40
N ASP A 75 15.03 4.39 -8.62
CA ASP A 75 15.40 3.14 -9.27
C ASP A 75 15.80 2.03 -8.29
N ASP A 76 15.60 2.25 -6.98
CA ASP A 76 16.02 1.31 -5.94
C ASP A 76 15.01 1.22 -4.78
N ALA A 77 13.92 0.47 -5.02
CA ALA A 77 12.85 0.22 -4.06
C ALA A 77 12.79 -1.25 -3.63
N LYS A 78 12.62 -1.47 -2.32
CA LYS A 78 12.48 -2.78 -1.68
C LYS A 78 11.02 -2.99 -1.31
N PRO A 79 10.26 -3.79 -2.09
CA PRO A 79 8.82 -3.89 -1.94
C PRO A 79 8.38 -4.69 -0.71
N LEU A 80 9.26 -5.58 -0.23
CA LEU A 80 8.99 -6.54 0.83
C LEU A 80 10.15 -6.58 1.81
N ILE A 81 10.20 -5.60 2.71
CA ILE A 81 11.04 -5.72 3.91
C ILE A 81 10.33 -6.67 4.87
N CYS A 82 10.97 -7.79 5.18
CA CYS A 82 10.44 -8.85 6.03
C CYS A 82 11.35 -9.07 7.25
N ARG A 83 10.78 -9.64 8.32
CA ARG A 83 11.52 -9.97 9.54
C ARG A 83 12.00 -11.42 9.54
N ALA A 84 13.29 -11.65 9.69
CA ALA A 84 13.87 -12.98 9.90
C ALA A 84 13.58 -13.53 11.31
N GLU A 85 13.90 -14.80 11.55
CA GLU A 85 13.68 -15.44 12.85
C GLU A 85 14.53 -14.83 13.97
N ASP A 86 15.73 -14.35 13.65
CA ASP A 86 16.61 -13.63 14.56
C ASP A 86 16.19 -12.16 14.79
N GLY A 87 15.08 -11.74 14.19
CA GLY A 87 14.54 -10.39 14.31
C GLY A 87 15.13 -9.37 13.32
N SER A 88 16.17 -9.73 12.56
CA SER A 88 16.75 -8.85 11.54
C SER A 88 15.79 -8.57 10.39
N LEU A 89 15.98 -7.44 9.71
CA LEU A 89 15.19 -7.05 8.54
C LEU A 89 15.97 -7.35 7.26
N TYR A 90 15.28 -7.90 6.26
CA TYR A 90 15.85 -8.20 4.95
C TYR A 90 14.84 -7.92 3.82
N SER A 91 15.34 -7.67 2.60
CA SER A 91 14.49 -7.60 1.40
C SER A 91 14.18 -9.00 0.89
N ASP A 92 12.91 -9.41 0.89
CA ASP A 92 12.48 -10.72 0.40
C ASP A 92 12.32 -10.71 -1.13
N THR A 93 13.45 -10.67 -1.83
CA THR A 93 13.51 -10.69 -3.30
C THR A 93 12.98 -11.99 -3.90
N LYS A 94 12.93 -13.08 -3.14
CA LYS A 94 12.33 -14.34 -3.60
C LYS A 94 10.82 -14.23 -3.70
N ALA A 95 10.17 -13.71 -2.66
CA ALA A 95 8.73 -13.46 -2.67
C ALA A 95 8.35 -12.34 -3.65
N GLY A 96 9.15 -11.28 -3.71
CA GLY A 96 8.97 -10.14 -4.63
C GLY A 96 9.31 -10.43 -6.09
N LYS A 97 9.94 -11.59 -6.37
CA LYS A 97 10.54 -11.93 -7.67
C LYS A 97 11.53 -10.88 -8.17
N GLY A 98 12.24 -10.24 -7.26
CA GLY A 98 13.11 -9.09 -7.53
C GLY A 98 12.81 -7.95 -6.58
N GLU A 99 13.33 -6.78 -6.93
CA GLU A 99 13.09 -5.51 -6.25
C GLU A 99 12.02 -4.73 -7.04
N ALA A 100 12.06 -3.40 -6.95
CA ALA A 100 11.14 -2.52 -7.63
C ALA A 100 11.79 -1.16 -7.94
N SER A 101 11.06 -0.35 -8.70
CA SER A 101 11.34 1.08 -8.94
C SER A 101 10.10 1.94 -8.67
N LEU A 102 10.30 3.23 -8.43
CA LEU A 102 9.26 4.23 -8.26
C LEU A 102 9.10 5.09 -9.51
N TRP A 103 7.84 5.28 -9.90
CA TRP A 103 7.45 6.10 -11.04
C TRP A 103 6.21 6.92 -10.69
N ASN A 104 6.04 8.06 -11.36
CA ASN A 104 4.77 8.77 -11.35
C ASN A 104 3.88 8.18 -12.46
N VAL A 105 2.86 7.42 -12.08
CA VAL A 105 2.00 6.67 -13.00
C VAL A 105 0.56 7.15 -12.86
N GLU A 106 -0.15 7.25 -13.97
CA GLU A 106 -1.58 7.54 -13.97
C GLU A 106 -2.37 6.34 -13.45
N PHE A 107 -3.26 6.60 -12.50
CA PHE A 107 -4.22 5.64 -11.98
C PHE A 107 -5.55 6.35 -11.64
N ARG A 108 -6.63 5.95 -12.32
CA ARG A 108 -7.99 6.48 -12.13
C ARG A 108 -8.13 7.98 -12.39
N GLY A 109 -7.40 8.49 -13.38
CA GLY A 109 -7.42 9.88 -13.82
C GLY A 109 -6.38 10.77 -13.15
N GLU A 110 -5.57 10.24 -12.24
CA GLU A 110 -4.61 11.01 -11.45
C GLU A 110 -3.21 10.40 -11.51
N VAL A 111 -2.17 11.23 -11.64
CA VAL A 111 -0.78 10.77 -11.61
C VAL A 111 -0.26 10.79 -10.19
N THR A 112 0.23 9.65 -9.69
CA THR A 112 0.75 9.54 -8.33
C THR A 112 1.94 8.58 -8.24
N ALA A 113 2.71 8.70 -7.15
CA ALA A 113 3.82 7.81 -6.84
C ALA A 113 3.35 6.36 -6.88
N THR A 114 4.08 5.56 -7.62
CA THR A 114 3.75 4.17 -7.88
C THR A 114 5.00 3.34 -7.84
N MET A 115 5.00 2.31 -7.01
CA MET A 115 6.05 1.30 -7.03
C MET A 115 5.71 0.24 -8.06
N VAL A 116 6.63 -0.03 -8.98
CA VAL A 116 6.51 -1.02 -10.05
C VAL A 116 7.47 -2.16 -9.75
N TYR A 117 6.95 -3.37 -9.57
CA TYR A 117 7.77 -4.54 -9.30
C TYR A 117 8.55 -4.97 -10.54
N ASP A 118 9.83 -5.32 -10.36
CA ASP A 118 10.69 -5.71 -11.49
C ASP A 118 10.30 -7.07 -12.09
N GLY A 119 9.93 -8.04 -11.22
CA GLY A 119 9.62 -9.41 -11.62
C GLY A 119 8.14 -9.78 -11.59
N MET A 120 7.25 -8.81 -11.38
CA MET A 120 5.81 -9.05 -11.29
C MET A 120 5.01 -7.99 -12.04
N ALA A 121 3.90 -8.40 -12.66
CA ALA A 121 2.93 -7.48 -13.26
C ALA A 121 2.02 -6.88 -12.18
N VAL A 122 2.65 -6.20 -11.22
CA VAL A 122 2.05 -5.61 -10.01
C VAL A 122 2.59 -4.19 -9.86
N LEU A 123 1.69 -3.27 -9.55
CA LEU A 123 1.95 -1.87 -9.25
C LEU A 123 1.30 -1.56 -7.91
N ASP A 124 2.00 -0.83 -7.05
CA ASP A 124 1.44 -0.29 -5.82
C ASP A 124 1.35 1.23 -5.98
N HIS A 125 0.14 1.76 -6.15
CA HIS A 125 -0.08 3.21 -6.21
C HIS A 125 -0.22 3.77 -4.80
N PHE A 126 0.34 4.94 -4.54
CA PHE A 126 0.30 5.59 -3.24
C PHE A 126 -0.44 6.91 -3.28
N LYS A 127 -1.18 7.22 -2.22
CA LYS A 127 -1.69 8.56 -1.94
C LYS A 127 -1.47 8.94 -0.49
N ARG A 128 -1.36 10.24 -0.22
CA ARG A 128 -1.07 10.80 1.10
C ARG A 128 -2.33 10.81 1.96
N VAL A 129 -2.23 10.24 3.16
CA VAL A 129 -3.23 10.38 4.22
C VAL A 129 -2.89 11.57 5.13
N ASP A 130 -1.63 11.65 5.54
CA ASP A 130 -1.06 12.77 6.32
C ASP A 130 0.46 12.88 6.05
N ASP A 131 1.19 13.67 6.84
CA ASP A 131 2.63 13.89 6.64
C ASP A 131 3.47 12.61 6.75
N ASN A 132 3.00 11.63 7.53
CA ASN A 132 3.73 10.42 7.88
C ASN A 132 3.02 9.13 7.44
N THR A 133 1.90 9.24 6.73
CA THR A 133 1.08 8.08 6.38
C THR A 133 0.70 8.11 4.90
N LEU A 134 0.94 6.98 4.23
CA LEU A 134 0.46 6.71 2.88
C LEU A 134 -0.58 5.59 2.91
N MET A 135 -1.57 5.71 2.05
CA MET A 135 -2.42 4.59 1.65
C MET A 135 -1.88 4.03 0.33
N GLY A 136 -1.83 2.71 0.22
CA GLY A 136 -1.44 1.99 -0.97
C GLY A 136 -2.59 1.17 -1.54
N VAL A 137 -2.69 1.10 -2.87
CA VAL A 137 -3.60 0.20 -3.59
C VAL A 137 -2.83 -0.61 -4.62
N MET A 138 -3.02 -1.93 -4.59
CA MET A 138 -2.41 -2.83 -5.56
C MET A 138 -3.20 -2.82 -6.87
N ASN A 139 -2.49 -2.67 -7.98
CA ASN A 139 -2.96 -2.77 -9.34
C ASN A 139 -2.09 -3.76 -10.13
N GLY A 140 -2.60 -4.28 -11.25
CA GLY A 140 -1.90 -5.26 -12.05
C GLY A 140 -2.83 -6.29 -12.67
N LYS A 141 -2.28 -7.45 -13.04
CA LYS A 141 -3.08 -8.53 -13.63
C LYS A 141 -4.14 -9.02 -12.63
N PRO A 142 -5.42 -9.14 -13.02
CA PRO A 142 -6.51 -9.49 -12.11
C PRO A 142 -6.25 -10.70 -11.20
N GLY A 143 -5.70 -11.79 -11.75
CA GLY A 143 -5.41 -13.00 -10.98
C GLY A 143 -4.27 -12.87 -9.95
N LEU A 144 -3.56 -11.74 -9.90
CA LEU A 144 -2.50 -11.46 -8.94
C LEU A 144 -2.95 -10.49 -7.84
N VAL A 145 -3.81 -9.53 -8.17
CA VAL A 145 -4.08 -8.37 -7.30
C VAL A 145 -5.54 -8.22 -6.88
N LEU A 146 -6.46 -8.97 -7.49
CA LEU A 146 -7.87 -8.91 -7.15
C LEU A 146 -8.34 -10.17 -6.41
N ALA A 147 -9.17 -9.97 -5.40
CA ALA A 147 -10.00 -11.02 -4.80
C ALA A 147 -11.47 -10.64 -4.97
N GLU A 148 -12.26 -11.52 -5.59
CA GLU A 148 -13.68 -11.25 -5.88
C GLU A 148 -13.89 -9.92 -6.65
N GLY A 149 -12.95 -9.58 -7.54
CA GLY A 149 -12.97 -8.34 -8.31
C GLY A 149 -12.54 -7.08 -7.56
N ARG A 150 -12.08 -7.20 -6.31
CA ARG A 150 -11.70 -6.07 -5.45
C ARG A 150 -10.19 -6.01 -5.23
N PRO A 151 -9.57 -4.83 -5.30
CA PRO A 151 -8.13 -4.68 -5.11
C PRO A 151 -7.73 -4.81 -3.64
N PHE A 152 -6.44 -5.05 -3.42
CA PHE A 152 -5.86 -5.00 -2.09
C PHE A 152 -5.45 -3.57 -1.70
N TYR A 153 -5.83 -3.17 -0.49
CA TYR A 153 -5.44 -1.91 0.13
C TYR A 153 -4.57 -2.15 1.34
N PHE A 154 -3.58 -1.28 1.54
CA PHE A 154 -2.69 -1.31 2.70
C PHE A 154 -2.31 0.11 3.08
N GLY A 155 -1.57 0.25 4.17
CA GLY A 155 -0.96 1.53 4.48
C GLY A 155 0.49 1.41 4.91
N LEU A 156 1.16 2.55 4.87
CA LEU A 156 2.55 2.74 5.20
C LEU A 156 2.66 3.91 6.18
N GLU A 157 3.32 3.69 7.31
CA GLU A 157 3.65 4.71 8.30
C GLU A 157 5.17 4.94 8.27
N ARG A 158 5.60 6.21 8.23
CA ARG A 158 7.02 6.58 8.20
C ARG A 158 7.73 6.09 9.47
N GLU A 159 8.97 5.62 9.33
CA GLU A 159 9.86 5.24 10.43
C GLU A 159 10.90 6.30 10.77
#